data_AF-A0A1B6GEE1-F1
#
_entry.id   AF-A0A1B6GEE1-F1
#
_cell.length_a   1.000
_cell.length_b   1.000
_cell.length_c   1.000
_cell.angle_alpha   90.00
_cell.angle_beta   90.00
_cell.angle_gamma   90.00
#
_symmetry.space_group_name_H-M   'P 1'
#
loop_
_entity.id
_entity.type
_entity.pdbx_description
1 polymer ?
#
loop_
_entity_poly.entity_id
_entity_poly.type
_entity_poly.pdbx_seq_one_letter_code
_entity_poly.pdbx_strand_id
1 'polypeptide(L)'
;KVITWDPRGFAVKFYTEEGNWDLVGNNTPIFFMRDPILFPSFIHTQKRNPQTYLKDANMFWDFLTLEPQTVHQLMFTFSDRGIPDGYRFMHGYGSHTFKLVNHDGHPIYCKFHYKSDQGIKNLDSATAAEIAGTDPDYAIRDLYNAIARGDYPSWTLSVQLMTFEEAEKFPWNPFDLTKVWPHADYPLMEVGRLV
;
A
#
# COMPACT_ATOMS: atom_id res chain seq x y z
N LYS A 1 -14.63 -7.98 6.33
CA LYS A 1 -13.96 -9.17 5.74
C LYS A 1 -12.50 -8.81 5.55
N VAL A 2 -11.67 -9.09 6.55
CA VAL A 2 -10.30 -8.54 6.65
C VAL A 2 -9.24 -9.52 6.12
N ILE A 3 -9.67 -10.71 5.68
CA ILE A 3 -8.79 -11.84 5.33
C ILE A 3 -9.15 -12.36 3.94
N THR A 4 -8.91 -11.52 2.94
CA THR A 4 -9.00 -11.85 1.52
C THR A 4 -7.81 -11.21 0.79
N TRP A 5 -7.49 -11.66 -0.43
CA TRP A 5 -6.56 -10.93 -1.29
C TRP A 5 -7.10 -9.54 -1.59
N ASP A 6 -6.46 -8.51 -1.03
CA ASP A 6 -6.83 -7.10 -1.17
C ASP A 6 -5.62 -6.25 -0.76
N PRO A 7 -5.31 -5.10 -1.38
CA PRO A 7 -4.44 -4.13 -0.73
C PRO A 7 -4.99 -3.75 0.66
N ARG A 8 -4.08 -3.56 1.62
CA ARG A 8 -4.44 -3.06 2.95
C ARG A 8 -4.10 -1.58 3.03
N GLY A 9 -5.07 -0.77 3.46
CA GLY A 9 -4.84 0.64 3.76
C GLY A 9 -3.82 0.81 4.89
N PHE A 10 -2.93 1.78 4.74
CA PHE A 10 -1.96 2.21 5.74
C PHE A 10 -1.99 3.74 5.78
N ALA A 11 -2.92 4.29 6.56
CA ALA A 11 -3.14 5.73 6.64
C ALA A 11 -2.63 6.27 7.98
N VAL A 12 -1.70 7.22 7.93
CA VAL A 12 -1.12 7.86 9.11
C VAL A 12 -1.46 9.34 9.10
N LYS A 13 -1.96 9.84 10.23
CA LYS A 13 -2.20 11.26 10.48
C LYS A 13 -1.17 11.78 11.48
N PHE A 14 -0.42 12.79 11.07
CA PHE A 14 0.53 13.50 11.91
C PHE A 14 -0.12 14.79 12.39
N TYR A 15 -0.17 14.96 13.71
CA TYR A 15 -0.59 16.20 14.35
C TYR A 15 0.63 17.09 14.54
N THR A 16 0.91 17.94 13.54
CA THR A 16 2.07 18.85 13.58
C THR A 16 1.66 20.21 14.10
N GLU A 17 2.64 21.04 14.47
CA GLU A 17 2.41 22.44 14.87
C GLU A 17 1.87 23.31 13.72
N GLU A 18 2.03 22.86 12.47
CA GLU A 18 1.55 23.52 11.25
C GLU A 18 0.22 22.94 10.73
N GLY A 19 -0.37 22.00 11.46
CA GLY A 19 -1.65 21.38 11.14
C GLY A 19 -1.57 19.87 10.98
N ASN A 20 -2.66 19.29 10.47
CA ASN A 20 -2.71 17.85 10.23
C ASN A 20 -2.03 17.53 8.89
N TRP A 21 -1.02 16.67 8.93
CA TRP A 21 -0.43 16.10 7.72
C TRP A 21 -0.82 14.62 7.60
N ASP A 22 -1.46 14.26 6.49
CA ASP A 22 -1.95 12.90 6.26
C ASP A 22 -1.12 12.20 5.18
N LEU A 23 -0.48 11.10 5.56
CA LEU A 23 0.13 10.17 4.62
C LEU A 23 -0.80 8.97 4.45
N VAL A 24 -1.69 9.07 3.47
CA VAL A 24 -2.71 8.06 3.17
C VAL A 24 -2.17 7.07 2.17
N GLY A 25 -1.64 5.95 2.67
CA GLY A 25 -0.96 4.92 1.90
C GLY A 25 -1.65 3.56 1.88
N ASN A 26 -0.94 2.58 1.33
CA ASN A 26 -1.30 1.16 1.33
C ASN A 26 -0.11 0.29 1.75
N ASN A 27 -0.33 -1.01 1.92
CA ASN A 27 0.74 -2.00 2.11
C ASN A 27 1.47 -2.39 0.81
N THR A 28 1.26 -1.63 -0.27
CA THR A 28 1.82 -1.85 -1.61
C THR A 28 2.46 -0.56 -2.12
N PRO A 29 3.64 -0.62 -2.79
CA PRO A 29 4.33 0.58 -3.26
C PRO A 29 3.78 1.14 -4.59
N ILE A 30 2.81 0.47 -5.19
CA ILE A 30 2.24 0.74 -6.51
C ILE A 30 0.73 0.51 -6.48
N PHE A 31 0.01 0.89 -7.53
CA PHE A 31 -1.42 0.66 -7.62
C PHE A 31 -1.84 0.12 -9.00
N PHE A 32 -3.12 -0.25 -9.13
CA PHE A 32 -3.68 -0.87 -10.34
C PHE A 32 -3.73 0.05 -11.56
N MET A 33 -3.67 1.36 -11.37
CA MET A 33 -3.83 2.33 -12.45
C MET A 33 -3.00 3.57 -12.21
N ARG A 34 -2.72 4.27 -13.31
CA ARG A 34 -2.04 5.58 -13.33
C ARG A 34 -2.95 6.72 -13.73
N ASP A 35 -4.20 6.44 -14.12
CA ASP A 35 -5.21 7.44 -14.46
C ASP A 35 -6.38 7.35 -13.45
N PRO A 36 -6.68 8.44 -12.70
CA PRO A 36 -7.76 8.44 -11.72
C PRO A 36 -9.15 8.29 -12.35
N ILE A 37 -9.34 8.58 -13.65
CA ILE A 37 -10.66 8.45 -14.30
C ILE A 37 -11.20 7.02 -14.26
N LEU A 38 -10.30 6.04 -14.23
CA LEU A 38 -10.62 4.61 -14.21
C LEU A 38 -10.95 4.10 -12.79
N PHE A 39 -10.69 4.88 -11.74
CA PHE A 39 -10.83 4.43 -10.36
C PHE A 39 -12.25 4.01 -10.00
N PRO A 40 -13.33 4.75 -10.35
CA PRO A 40 -14.69 4.29 -10.08
C PRO A 40 -15.01 2.98 -10.79
N SER A 41 -14.62 2.85 -12.06
CA SER A 41 -14.84 1.64 -12.87
C SER A 41 -14.15 0.42 -12.24
N PHE A 42 -12.89 0.58 -11.84
CA PHE A 42 -12.15 -0.46 -11.13
C PHE A 42 -12.82 -0.84 -9.81
N ILE A 43 -13.14 0.13 -8.96
CA ILE A 43 -13.75 -0.15 -7.66
C ILE A 43 -15.11 -0.85 -7.81
N HIS A 44 -15.88 -0.54 -8.86
CA HIS A 44 -17.11 -1.28 -9.16
C HIS A 44 -16.84 -2.76 -9.48
N THR A 45 -15.81 -3.08 -10.27
CA THR A 45 -15.47 -4.46 -10.62
C THR A 45 -14.97 -5.27 -9.43
N GLN A 46 -14.37 -4.59 -8.44
CA GLN A 46 -13.95 -5.21 -7.18
C GLN A 46 -15.12 -5.44 -6.21
N LYS A 47 -16.30 -4.84 -6.43
CA LYS A 47 -17.45 -4.91 -5.52
C LYS A 47 -18.44 -5.99 -5.94
N ARG A 48 -19.73 -5.67 -5.96
CA ARG A 48 -20.82 -6.62 -6.19
C ARG A 48 -21.49 -6.27 -7.51
N ASN A 49 -21.86 -7.28 -8.29
CA ASN A 49 -22.64 -7.11 -9.50
C ASN A 49 -23.95 -6.37 -9.15
N PRO A 50 -24.33 -5.31 -9.88
CA PRO A 50 -25.47 -4.46 -9.52
C PRO A 50 -26.83 -5.16 -9.64
N GLN A 51 -26.93 -6.23 -10.44
CA GLN A 51 -28.18 -6.98 -10.61
C GLN A 51 -28.34 -8.09 -9.57
N THR A 52 -27.27 -8.84 -9.29
CA THR A 52 -27.34 -10.01 -8.39
C THR A 52 -26.90 -9.71 -6.96
N TYR A 53 -26.20 -8.58 -6.75
CA TYR A 53 -25.52 -8.22 -5.51
C TYR A 53 -24.48 -9.27 -5.04
N LEU A 54 -24.00 -10.14 -5.93
CA LEU A 54 -22.96 -11.13 -5.66
C LEU A 54 -21.58 -10.66 -6.12
N LYS A 55 -20.53 -11.31 -5.62
CA LYS A 55 -19.18 -11.18 -6.22
C LYS A 55 -19.20 -11.82 -7.60
N ASP A 56 -18.53 -11.20 -8.56
CA ASP A 56 -18.53 -11.61 -9.96
C ASP A 56 -17.11 -11.66 -10.50
N ALA A 57 -16.61 -12.88 -10.72
CA ALA A 57 -15.26 -13.10 -11.22
C ALA A 57 -15.10 -12.63 -12.67
N ASN A 58 -16.18 -12.63 -13.48
CA ASN A 58 -16.11 -12.14 -14.85
C ASN A 58 -15.90 -10.64 -14.85
N MET A 59 -16.67 -9.87 -14.08
CA MET A 59 -16.46 -8.41 -13.95
C MET A 59 -15.05 -8.07 -13.47
N PHE A 60 -14.54 -8.81 -12.49
CA PHE A 60 -13.20 -8.63 -11.95
C PHE A 60 -12.12 -8.84 -13.02
N TRP A 61 -12.16 -9.99 -13.71
CA TRP A 61 -11.13 -10.33 -14.70
C TRP A 61 -11.26 -9.58 -16.01
N ASP A 62 -12.47 -9.24 -16.43
CA ASP A 62 -12.73 -8.44 -17.64
C ASP A 62 -11.98 -7.10 -17.56
N PHE A 63 -12.16 -6.34 -16.48
CA PHE A 63 -11.43 -5.09 -16.29
C PHE A 63 -9.90 -5.28 -16.27
N LEU A 64 -9.41 -6.23 -15.47
CA LEU A 64 -7.97 -6.41 -15.28
C LEU A 64 -7.25 -6.87 -16.56
N THR A 65 -7.90 -7.70 -17.37
CA THR A 65 -7.32 -8.20 -18.63
C THR A 65 -7.38 -7.17 -19.76
N LEU A 66 -8.36 -6.26 -19.72
CA LEU A 66 -8.47 -5.15 -20.67
C LEU A 66 -7.59 -3.95 -20.29
N GLU A 67 -7.19 -3.83 -19.02
CA GLU A 67 -6.33 -2.77 -18.50
C GLU A 67 -4.93 -3.31 -18.12
N PRO A 68 -4.00 -3.45 -19.09
CA PRO A 68 -2.70 -4.10 -18.86
C PRO A 68 -1.80 -3.35 -17.83
N GLN A 69 -2.08 -2.07 -17.57
CA GLN A 69 -1.40 -1.32 -16.51
C GLN A 69 -1.60 -1.91 -15.10
N THR A 70 -2.63 -2.73 -14.91
CA THR A 70 -2.97 -3.35 -13.62
C THR A 70 -2.02 -4.48 -13.23
N VAL A 71 -1.29 -5.05 -14.17
CA VAL A 71 -0.54 -6.31 -14.00
C VAL A 71 0.46 -6.27 -12.84
N HIS A 72 1.16 -5.15 -12.64
CA HIS A 72 2.15 -5.07 -11.56
C HIS A 72 1.49 -5.19 -10.18
N GLN A 73 0.39 -4.45 -9.96
CA GLN A 73 -0.38 -4.54 -8.71
C GLN A 73 -1.13 -5.85 -8.59
N LEU A 74 -1.60 -6.41 -9.70
CA LEU A 74 -2.22 -7.72 -9.74
C LEU A 74 -1.27 -8.80 -9.22
N MET A 75 -0.04 -8.84 -9.72
CA MET A 75 1.00 -9.77 -9.26
C MET A 75 1.31 -9.58 -7.78
N PHE A 76 1.42 -8.34 -7.30
CA PHE A 76 1.62 -8.06 -5.87
C PHE A 76 0.44 -8.56 -5.04
N THR A 77 -0.79 -8.30 -5.50
CA THR A 77 -2.03 -8.65 -4.81
C THR A 77 -2.21 -10.16 -4.72
N PHE A 78 -1.86 -10.93 -5.76
CA PHE A 78 -1.96 -12.40 -5.74
C PHE A 78 -0.69 -13.11 -5.23
N SER A 79 0.32 -12.36 -4.78
CA SER A 79 1.41 -12.92 -3.97
C SER A 79 0.95 -13.13 -2.52
N ASP A 80 1.78 -13.76 -1.70
CA ASP A 80 1.52 -13.93 -0.26
C ASP A 80 1.24 -12.59 0.44
N ARG A 81 1.83 -11.48 -0.02
CA ARG A 81 1.60 -10.14 0.55
C ARG A 81 0.15 -9.62 0.40
N GLY A 82 -0.67 -10.25 -0.43
CA GLY A 82 -2.09 -9.94 -0.55
C GLY A 82 -2.94 -10.36 0.65
N ILE A 83 -2.42 -11.25 1.50
CA ILE A 83 -3.09 -11.71 2.71
C ILE A 83 -2.10 -11.63 3.89
N PRO A 84 -1.81 -10.42 4.41
CA PRO A 84 -0.92 -10.27 5.55
C PRO A 84 -1.51 -10.93 6.81
N ASP A 85 -0.62 -11.52 7.61
CA ASP A 85 -0.96 -12.13 8.90
C ASP A 85 -1.11 -11.03 9.97
N GLY A 86 -2.23 -10.31 9.92
CA GLY A 86 -2.47 -9.15 10.77
C GLY A 86 -1.77 -7.88 10.28
N TYR A 87 -2.14 -6.73 10.87
CA TYR A 87 -1.65 -5.43 10.41
C TYR A 87 -0.21 -5.14 10.81
N ARG A 88 0.30 -5.77 11.88
CA ARG A 88 1.62 -5.45 12.46
C ARG A 88 2.77 -6.00 11.63
N PHE A 89 2.51 -6.99 10.78
CA PHE A 89 3.52 -7.69 9.99
C PHE A 89 3.45 -7.34 8.50
N MET A 90 3.01 -6.13 8.17
CA MET A 90 3.03 -5.60 6.80
C MET A 90 3.76 -4.26 6.75
N HIS A 91 4.36 -3.97 5.61
CA HIS A 91 4.88 -2.63 5.34
C HIS A 91 3.73 -1.66 5.04
N GLY A 92 4.02 -0.37 5.14
CA GLY A 92 3.21 0.71 4.58
C GLY A 92 4.00 1.48 3.53
N TYR A 93 3.32 2.12 2.60
CA TYR A 93 3.92 2.89 1.52
C TYR A 93 3.02 4.07 1.19
N GLY A 94 3.62 5.22 0.91
CA GLY A 94 2.87 6.34 0.30
C GLY A 94 2.44 6.05 -1.14
N SER A 95 3.09 5.06 -1.78
CA SER A 95 2.91 4.59 -3.17
C SER A 95 3.23 5.66 -4.23
N HIS A 96 2.53 6.79 -4.20
CA HIS A 96 2.75 7.93 -5.06
C HIS A 96 4.13 8.55 -4.87
N THR A 97 4.55 9.30 -5.90
CA THR A 97 5.66 10.24 -5.81
C THR A 97 5.13 11.56 -5.27
N PHE A 98 5.77 12.07 -4.22
CA PHE A 98 5.48 13.35 -3.59
C PHE A 98 6.63 14.33 -3.86
N LYS A 99 6.47 15.58 -3.42
CA LYS A 99 7.50 16.61 -3.48
C LYS A 99 7.76 17.13 -2.07
N LEU A 100 9.02 17.10 -1.65
CA LEU A 100 9.50 17.79 -0.47
C LEU A 100 10.14 19.11 -0.90
N VAL A 101 10.07 20.12 -0.04
CA VAL A 101 10.65 21.44 -0.27
C VAL A 101 11.44 21.82 0.98
N ASN A 102 12.71 22.16 0.82
CA ASN A 102 13.54 22.58 1.94
C ASN A 102 13.33 24.06 2.30
N HIS A 103 14.02 24.54 3.35
CA HIS A 103 13.91 25.92 3.82
C HIS A 103 14.29 26.99 2.78
N ASP A 104 15.15 26.65 1.81
CA ASP A 104 15.56 27.54 0.71
C ASP A 104 14.58 27.51 -0.48
N GLY A 105 13.51 26.70 -0.41
CA GLY A 105 12.55 26.53 -1.50
C GLY A 105 12.99 25.52 -2.58
N HIS A 106 14.09 24.79 -2.38
CA HIS A 106 14.55 23.78 -3.33
C HIS A 106 13.70 22.50 -3.23
N PRO A 107 13.09 22.05 -4.34
CA PRO A 107 12.26 20.86 -4.35
C PRO A 107 13.07 19.57 -4.60
N ILE A 108 12.58 18.46 -4.07
CA ILE A 108 13.05 17.11 -4.41
C ILE A 108 11.86 16.15 -4.44
N TYR A 109 11.84 15.21 -5.38
CA TYR A 109 10.81 14.17 -5.39
C TYR A 109 11.09 13.11 -4.34
N CYS A 110 10.05 12.53 -3.76
CA CYS A 110 10.22 11.44 -2.80
C CYS A 110 9.15 10.34 -2.91
N LYS A 111 9.49 9.16 -2.39
CA LYS A 111 8.55 8.09 -2.07
C LYS A 111 8.71 7.68 -0.62
N PHE A 112 7.61 7.57 0.12
CA PHE A 112 7.60 7.17 1.53
C PHE A 112 7.43 5.66 1.71
N HIS A 113 8.18 5.10 2.66
CA HIS A 113 8.17 3.68 3.01
C HIS A 113 8.13 3.52 4.52
N TYR A 114 7.18 2.74 5.03
CA TYR A 114 7.12 2.27 6.41
C TYR A 114 7.51 0.79 6.44
N LYS A 115 8.70 0.49 6.95
CA LYS A 115 9.19 -0.87 7.13
C LYS A 115 8.79 -1.37 8.51
N SER A 116 7.93 -2.39 8.56
CA SER A 116 7.56 -3.04 9.83
C SER A 116 8.81 -3.61 10.49
N ASP A 117 9.03 -3.24 11.75
CA ASP A 117 10.14 -3.73 12.55
C ASP A 117 9.87 -5.16 13.06
N GLN A 118 8.62 -5.63 12.95
CA GLN A 118 8.19 -6.99 13.26
C GLN A 118 8.51 -7.99 12.11
N GLY A 119 8.97 -7.49 10.96
CA GLY A 119 9.12 -8.26 9.73
C GLY A 119 7.80 -8.48 8.99
N ILE A 120 7.86 -9.21 7.88
CA ILE A 120 6.68 -9.53 7.07
C ILE A 120 6.21 -10.94 7.38
N LYS A 121 4.92 -11.10 7.62
CA LYS A 121 4.23 -12.39 7.75
C LYS A 121 2.94 -12.37 6.94
N ASN A 122 2.67 -13.49 6.28
CA ASN A 122 1.51 -13.66 5.42
C ASN A 122 0.82 -14.99 5.75
N LEU A 123 -0.47 -15.06 5.49
CA LEU A 123 -1.26 -16.28 5.60
C LEU A 123 -1.27 -17.01 4.26
N ASP A 124 -1.20 -18.33 4.28
CA ASP A 124 -1.56 -19.13 3.12
C ASP A 124 -3.07 -19.09 2.88
N SER A 125 -3.48 -19.42 1.67
CA SER A 125 -4.87 -19.40 1.21
C SER A 125 -5.84 -20.22 2.08
N ALA A 126 -5.41 -21.38 2.58
CA ALA A 126 -6.28 -22.29 3.32
C ALA A 126 -6.50 -21.75 4.74
N THR A 127 -5.42 -21.34 5.41
CA THR A 127 -5.48 -20.69 6.73
C THR A 127 -6.31 -19.41 6.66
N ALA A 128 -6.09 -18.59 5.62
CA ALA A 128 -6.85 -17.36 5.40
C ALA A 128 -8.36 -17.62 5.27
N ALA A 129 -8.76 -18.67 4.54
CA ALA A 129 -10.15 -19.05 4.37
C ALA A 129 -10.78 -19.56 5.68
N GLU A 130 -10.05 -20.33 6.47
CA GLU A 130 -10.50 -20.80 7.78
C GLU A 130 -10.73 -19.63 8.75
N ILE A 131 -9.75 -18.73 8.87
CA ILE A 131 -9.86 -17.57 9.77
C ILE A 131 -10.99 -16.64 9.28
N ALA A 132 -11.18 -16.48 7.97
CA ALA A 132 -12.29 -15.67 7.43
C ALA A 132 -13.68 -16.18 7.85
N GLY A 133 -13.81 -17.48 8.16
CA GLY A 133 -15.04 -18.07 8.69
C GLY A 133 -15.13 -18.07 10.22
N THR A 134 -14.00 -18.22 10.91
CA THR A 134 -13.95 -18.42 12.38
C THR A 134 -13.67 -17.13 13.17
N ASP A 135 -12.84 -16.23 12.66
CA ASP A 135 -12.53 -14.92 13.25
C ASP A 135 -12.41 -13.83 12.16
N PRO A 136 -13.52 -13.33 11.61
CA PRO A 136 -13.50 -12.35 10.52
C PRO A 136 -12.84 -11.00 10.88
N ASP A 137 -12.62 -10.75 12.17
CA ASP A 137 -12.00 -9.55 12.75
C ASP A 137 -10.56 -9.80 13.25
N TYR A 138 -9.95 -10.94 12.88
CA TYR A 138 -8.62 -11.37 13.30
C TYR A 138 -7.56 -10.26 13.34
N ALA A 139 -7.35 -9.52 12.24
CA ALA A 139 -6.29 -8.52 12.18
C ALA A 139 -6.53 -7.32 13.12
N ILE A 140 -7.81 -6.97 13.36
CA ILE A 140 -8.19 -5.95 14.34
C ILE A 140 -7.93 -6.47 15.75
N ARG A 141 -8.34 -7.71 16.03
CA ARG A 141 -8.12 -8.37 17.32
C ARG A 141 -6.64 -8.52 17.65
N ASP A 142 -5.81 -8.93 16.69
CA ASP A 142 -4.35 -9.01 16.86
C ASP A 142 -3.77 -7.66 17.26
N LEU A 143 -4.08 -6.61 16.50
CA LEU A 143 -3.55 -5.26 16.76
C LEU A 143 -3.97 -4.74 18.14
N TYR A 144 -5.27 -4.85 18.47
CA TYR A 144 -5.79 -4.42 19.77
C TYR A 144 -5.10 -5.17 20.92
N ASN A 145 -5.05 -6.51 20.84
CA ASN A 145 -4.46 -7.32 21.88
C ASN A 145 -2.95 -7.09 22.03
N ALA A 146 -2.25 -6.72 20.95
CA ALA A 146 -0.83 -6.39 20.98
C ALA A 146 -0.57 -5.12 21.78
N ILE A 147 -1.32 -4.06 21.47
CA ILE A 147 -1.24 -2.80 22.19
C ILE A 147 -1.64 -3.00 23.67
N ALA A 148 -2.73 -3.75 23.93
CA ALA A 148 -3.24 -3.98 25.28
C ALA A 148 -2.24 -4.71 26.20
N ARG A 149 -1.35 -5.55 25.63
CA ARG A 149 -0.32 -6.29 26.37
C ARG A 149 1.06 -5.61 26.37
N GLY A 150 1.18 -4.39 25.84
CA GLY A 150 2.44 -3.65 25.77
C GLY A 150 3.38 -4.08 24.64
N ASP A 151 2.91 -4.91 23.70
CA ASP A 151 3.61 -5.33 22.48
C ASP A 151 3.31 -4.31 21.36
N TYR A 152 3.81 -3.08 21.53
CA TYR A 152 3.55 -1.98 20.61
C TYR A 152 4.26 -2.22 19.26
N PRO A 153 3.52 -2.37 18.15
CA PRO A 153 4.15 -2.51 16.84
C PRO A 153 4.84 -1.22 16.44
N SER A 154 5.97 -1.33 15.74
CA SER A 154 6.64 -0.17 15.18
C SER A 154 6.99 -0.34 13.71
N TRP A 155 7.18 0.80 13.05
CA TRP A 155 7.63 0.90 11.67
C TRP A 155 8.71 1.96 11.54
N THR A 156 9.83 1.60 10.91
CA THR A 156 10.85 2.54 10.47
C THR A 156 10.35 3.28 9.22
N LEU A 157 10.19 4.61 9.32
CA LEU A 157 9.86 5.49 8.19
C LEU A 157 11.15 5.83 7.43
N SER A 158 11.14 5.59 6.13
CA SER A 158 12.21 5.95 5.22
C SER A 158 11.67 6.63 3.97
N VAL A 159 12.55 7.35 3.27
CA VAL A 159 12.26 7.97 1.99
C VAL A 159 13.27 7.55 0.93
N GLN A 160 12.79 7.36 -0.30
CA GLN A 160 13.64 7.49 -1.48
C GLN A 160 13.57 8.93 -1.96
N LEU A 161 14.68 9.48 -2.46
CA LEU A 161 14.74 10.84 -3.01
C LEU A 161 15.22 10.80 -4.45
N MET A 162 14.65 11.64 -5.31
CA MET A 162 15.02 11.77 -6.72
C MET A 162 15.02 13.25 -7.09
N THR A 163 16.12 13.74 -7.65
CA THR A 163 16.24 15.11 -8.16
C THR A 163 15.39 15.31 -9.42
N PHE A 164 15.15 16.55 -9.81
CA PHE A 164 14.37 16.84 -11.02
C PHE A 164 15.15 16.42 -12.27
N GLU A 165 16.46 16.62 -12.27
CA GLU A 165 17.37 16.23 -13.35
C GLU A 165 17.46 14.71 -13.51
N GLU A 166 17.38 13.96 -12.40
CA GLU A 166 17.29 12.50 -12.41
C GLU A 166 15.94 12.03 -12.95
N ALA A 167 14.83 12.69 -12.55
CA ALA A 167 13.49 12.37 -13.01
C ALA A 167 13.34 12.48 -14.54
N GLU A 168 13.93 13.51 -15.16
CA GLU A 168 13.95 13.70 -16.63
C GLU A 168 14.72 12.58 -17.38
N LYS A 169 15.67 11.93 -16.71
CA LYS A 169 16.52 10.87 -17.27
C LYS A 169 16.08 9.47 -16.87
N PHE A 170 15.08 9.36 -15.99
CA PHE A 170 14.65 8.08 -15.43
C PHE A 170 14.00 7.23 -16.54
N PRO A 171 14.34 5.93 -16.67
CA PRO A 171 13.90 5.09 -17.80
C PRO A 171 12.38 4.90 -17.92
N TRP A 172 11.61 5.23 -16.88
CA TRP A 172 10.16 5.30 -16.94
C TRP A 172 9.65 6.53 -16.19
N ASN A 173 8.37 6.87 -16.39
CA ASN A 173 7.76 8.01 -15.73
C ASN A 173 7.77 7.83 -14.19
N PRO A 174 8.46 8.70 -13.42
CA PRO A 174 8.52 8.58 -11.96
C PRO A 174 7.19 8.92 -11.27
N PHE A 175 6.22 9.50 -11.99
CA PHE A 175 4.87 9.79 -11.52
C PHE A 175 3.85 8.71 -11.89
N ASP A 176 4.25 7.67 -12.64
CA ASP A 176 3.41 6.51 -12.92
C ASP A 176 3.26 5.65 -11.65
N LEU A 177 2.07 5.68 -11.05
CA LEU A 177 1.75 4.94 -9.82
C LEU A 177 1.86 3.41 -9.97
N THR A 178 1.96 2.90 -11.19
CA THR A 178 2.19 1.47 -11.45
C THR A 178 3.68 1.11 -11.40
N LYS A 179 4.58 2.06 -11.10
CA LYS A 179 6.05 1.88 -11.12
C LYS A 179 6.69 2.14 -9.75
N VAL A 180 7.71 1.35 -9.46
CA VAL A 180 8.60 1.57 -8.30
C VAL A 180 9.87 2.30 -8.73
N TRP A 181 10.59 2.87 -7.77
CA TRP A 181 11.98 3.30 -7.96
C TRP A 181 12.90 2.20 -7.42
N PRO A 182 13.83 1.64 -8.22
CA PRO A 182 14.70 0.57 -7.75
C PRO A 182 15.54 1.03 -6.56
N HIS A 183 15.60 0.23 -5.49
CA HIS A 183 16.38 0.59 -4.30
C HIS A 183 17.89 0.67 -4.57
N ALA A 184 18.39 0.00 -5.62
CA ALA A 184 19.80 0.07 -6.01
C ALA A 184 20.19 1.46 -6.54
N ASP A 185 19.25 2.12 -7.23
CA ASP A 185 19.46 3.46 -7.80
C ASP A 185 19.08 4.55 -6.79
N TYR A 186 17.98 4.33 -6.06
CA TYR A 186 17.44 5.26 -5.07
C TYR A 186 17.29 4.53 -3.73
N PRO A 187 18.34 4.48 -2.89
CA PRO A 187 18.30 3.77 -1.62
C PRO A 187 17.33 4.42 -0.64
N LEU A 188 16.91 3.63 0.36
CA LEU A 188 16.08 4.13 1.46
C LEU A 188 16.95 4.93 2.43
N MET A 189 16.51 6.15 2.72
CA MET A 189 17.07 6.98 3.79
C MET A 189 16.11 7.00 4.96
N GLU A 190 16.58 6.62 6.14
CA GLU A 190 15.77 6.64 7.36
C GLU A 190 15.42 8.07 7.77
N VAL A 191 14.17 8.28 8.18
CA VAL A 191 13.62 9.57 8.64
C VAL A 191 13.25 9.50 10.12
N GLY A 192 12.68 8.38 10.57
CA GLY A 192 12.26 8.21 11.95
C GLY A 192 11.46 6.92 12.16
N ARG A 193 10.72 6.84 13.27
CA ARG A 193 9.98 5.65 13.66
C ARG A 193 8.54 5.99 14.06
N LEU A 194 7.59 5.18 13.59
CA LEU A 194 6.19 5.14 14.04
C LEU A 194 6.03 4.02 15.08
N VAL A 195 5.33 4.29 16.18
CA VAL A 195 5.03 3.34 17.27
C VAL A 195 3.57 3.52 17.68
#